data_AF-A0A0V1LLH1-F1
#
_entry.id   AF-A0A0V1LLH1-F1
#
_cell.length_a   1.000
_cell.length_b   1.000
_cell.length_c   1.000
_cell.angle_alpha   90.00
_cell.angle_beta   90.00
_cell.angle_gamma   90.00
#
_symmetry.space_group_name_H-M   'P 1'
#
loop_
_entity.id
_entity.type
_entity.pdbx_description
1 polymer ?
#
loop_
_entity_poly.entity_id
_entity_poly.type
_entity_poly.pdbx_seq_one_letter_code
_entity_poly.pdbx_strand_id
1 'polypeptide(L)'
;LVFYIGYFMLVCIRRFQVQNLAQALLFLRSNMTRITAVYFKQNNSSGERSVCICIGALSFLITMILLVFNPILLDVGIDESFRNFSLASEKLFSDQGITLQTSRSPALLYCTLSAFFAYLSALLSFPSFRFARMYVDASRMVHSVRQKALLGLAVISPICCLLWLKPLADALRKASPVTISFFEINFDCLRIILTIIAILTRVAVAKPCLQAYLNLADRRKDLWRQEVGKLTVGEIRHTISSIYSYFAVVAIQFYAPLLFQFSVCCLLKELGNYSCFTTSYCNISAVPYIKKSTLFENKFWHLSHMSNIFNETVNCGLWNFVLFITCLNQLALPLIAILGANFAYE
;
A
#
# COMPACT_ATOMS: atom_id res chain seq x y z
N LEU A 1 18.47 27.08 24.86
CA LEU A 1 19.33 26.56 23.77
C LEU A 1 19.15 25.06 23.50
N VAL A 2 19.11 24.20 24.53
CA VAL A 2 18.96 22.73 24.41
C VAL A 2 17.59 22.30 23.86
N PHE A 3 16.50 23.02 24.17
CA PHE A 3 15.17 22.76 23.57
C PHE A 3 15.04 23.22 22.11
N TYR A 4 15.78 24.26 21.71
CA TYR A 4 15.76 24.75 20.33
C TYR A 4 16.59 23.85 19.39
N ILE A 5 17.68 23.27 19.89
CA ILE A 5 18.50 22.29 19.16
C ILE A 5 17.76 20.94 19.04
N GLY A 6 16.97 20.55 20.05
CA GLY A 6 16.11 19.37 19.98
C GLY A 6 14.98 19.50 18.95
N TYR A 7 14.35 20.67 18.84
CA TYR A 7 13.32 20.93 17.84
C TYR A 7 13.91 21.03 16.42
N PHE A 8 15.09 21.64 16.27
CA PHE A 8 15.80 21.72 14.99
C PHE A 8 16.33 20.34 14.54
N MET A 9 16.78 19.49 15.48
CA MET A 9 17.12 18.09 15.20
C MET A 9 15.90 17.23 14.87
N LEU A 10 14.75 17.40 15.53
CA LEU A 10 13.52 16.68 15.18
C LEU A 10 13.00 17.06 13.79
N VAL A 11 13.11 18.34 13.40
CA VAL A 11 12.74 18.80 12.05
C VAL A 11 13.75 18.31 11.00
N CYS A 12 15.05 18.27 11.31
CA CYS A 12 16.07 17.66 10.43
C CYS A 12 15.93 16.13 10.32
N ILE A 13 15.53 15.43 11.39
CA ILE A 13 15.26 13.99 11.41
C ILE A 13 13.98 13.65 10.64
N ARG A 14 12.95 14.51 10.66
CA ARG A 14 11.69 14.30 9.93
C ARG A 14 11.92 14.25 8.41
N ARG A 15 12.77 15.12 7.84
CA ARG A 15 13.15 15.06 6.42
C ARG A 15 14.07 13.87 6.09
N PHE A 16 14.98 13.49 7.00
CA PHE A 16 15.85 12.33 6.81
C PHE A 16 15.07 11.00 6.86
N GLN A 17 14.06 10.88 7.73
CA GLN A 17 13.18 9.70 7.79
C GLN A 17 12.26 9.58 6.58
N VAL A 18 11.69 10.69 6.08
CA VAL A 18 10.87 10.66 4.85
C VAL A 18 11.68 10.23 3.64
N GLN A 19 12.92 10.71 3.50
CA GLN A 19 13.81 10.28 2.41
C GLN A 19 14.14 8.79 2.50
N ASN A 20 14.45 8.28 3.69
CA ASN A 20 14.72 6.86 3.90
C ASN A 20 13.47 5.99 3.62
N LEU A 21 12.28 6.43 4.02
CA LEU A 21 11.02 5.75 3.73
C LEU A 21 10.71 5.75 2.23
N ALA A 22 10.93 6.86 1.53
CA ALA A 22 10.78 6.94 0.08
C ALA A 22 11.76 6.02 -0.65
N GLN A 23 13.02 5.96 -0.19
CA GLN A 23 14.01 5.02 -0.72
C GLN A 23 13.59 3.55 -0.47
N ALA A 24 13.04 3.24 0.71
CA ALA A 24 12.53 1.91 1.02
C ALA A 24 11.36 1.54 0.08
N LEU A 25 10.42 2.45 -0.19
CA LEU A 25 9.35 2.23 -1.17
C LEU A 25 9.89 1.98 -2.58
N LEU A 26 10.87 2.77 -3.02
CA LEU A 26 11.50 2.57 -4.32
C LEU A 26 12.20 1.23 -4.41
N PHE A 27 12.92 0.84 -3.34
CA PHE A 27 13.57 -0.47 -3.26
C PHE A 27 12.53 -1.60 -3.31
N LEU A 28 11.46 -1.54 -2.51
CA LEU A 28 10.40 -2.56 -2.50
C LEU A 28 9.74 -2.69 -3.87
N ARG A 29 9.39 -1.56 -4.51
CA ARG A 29 8.87 -1.52 -5.87
C ARG A 29 9.84 -2.16 -6.86
N SER A 30 11.11 -1.77 -6.85
CA SER A 30 12.14 -2.31 -7.74
C SER A 30 12.34 -3.82 -7.55
N ASN A 31 12.28 -4.33 -6.32
CA ASN A 31 12.34 -5.77 -6.06
C ASN A 31 11.14 -6.49 -6.68
N MET A 32 9.92 -5.98 -6.48
CA MET A 32 8.73 -6.56 -7.11
C MET A 32 8.83 -6.52 -8.63
N THR A 33 9.33 -5.43 -9.23
CA THR A 33 9.54 -5.35 -10.69
C THR A 33 10.55 -6.36 -11.20
N ARG A 34 11.68 -6.55 -10.50
CA ARG A 34 12.70 -7.54 -10.91
C ARG A 34 12.16 -8.96 -10.86
N ILE A 35 11.44 -9.29 -9.79
CA ILE A 35 10.79 -10.58 -9.64
C ILE A 35 9.80 -10.81 -10.79
N THR A 36 8.88 -9.86 -11.00
CA THR A 36 7.91 -9.93 -12.10
C THR A 36 8.61 -10.04 -13.46
N ALA A 37 9.68 -9.28 -13.71
CA ALA A 37 10.44 -9.35 -14.96
C ALA A 37 11.08 -10.72 -15.21
N VAL A 38 11.62 -11.38 -14.18
CA VAL A 38 12.16 -12.74 -14.30
C VAL A 38 11.05 -13.73 -14.68
N TYR A 39 9.86 -13.60 -14.07
CA TYR A 39 8.69 -14.40 -14.42
C TYR A 39 8.21 -14.17 -15.85
N PHE A 40 8.19 -12.92 -16.31
CA PHE A 40 7.82 -12.58 -17.69
C PHE A 40 8.84 -13.07 -18.73
N LYS A 41 10.07 -13.44 -18.34
CA LYS A 41 11.06 -14.03 -19.24
C LYS A 41 10.97 -15.55 -19.34
N GLN A 42 10.38 -16.24 -18.36
CA GLN A 42 10.37 -17.71 -18.32
C GLN A 42 9.28 -18.32 -19.22
N ASN A 43 9.67 -18.96 -20.35
CA ASN A 43 8.77 -19.35 -21.45
C ASN A 43 7.57 -20.26 -21.10
N ASN A 44 7.58 -20.95 -19.95
CA ASN A 44 6.58 -21.98 -19.64
C ASN A 44 5.29 -21.43 -18.99
N SER A 45 5.15 -20.12 -18.75
CA SER A 45 4.00 -19.53 -18.05
C SER A 45 3.28 -18.45 -18.87
N SER A 46 2.73 -18.82 -20.03
CA SER A 46 1.98 -17.89 -20.89
C SER A 46 0.70 -17.37 -20.21
N GLY A 47 -0.02 -18.24 -19.49
CA GLY A 47 -1.27 -17.88 -18.82
C GLY A 47 -1.13 -16.92 -17.63
N GLU A 48 -0.09 -17.05 -16.80
CA GLU A 48 0.07 -16.14 -15.65
C GLU A 48 0.45 -14.71 -16.10
N ARG A 49 1.14 -14.58 -17.23
CA ARG A 49 1.49 -13.29 -17.83
C ARG A 49 0.26 -12.56 -18.36
N SER A 50 -0.62 -13.26 -19.09
CA SER A 50 -1.84 -12.65 -19.61
C SER A 50 -2.76 -12.19 -18.48
N VAL A 51 -2.91 -12.99 -17.42
CA VAL A 51 -3.70 -12.60 -16.23
C VAL A 51 -3.11 -11.35 -15.55
N CYS A 52 -1.79 -11.26 -15.41
CA CYS A 52 -1.14 -10.07 -14.85
C CYS A 52 -1.40 -8.80 -15.69
N ILE A 53 -1.33 -8.91 -17.02
CA ILE A 53 -1.62 -7.80 -17.94
C ILE A 53 -3.10 -7.40 -17.82
N CYS A 54 -4.01 -8.37 -17.79
CA CYS A 54 -5.45 -8.13 -17.64
C CYS A 54 -5.76 -7.42 -16.32
N ILE A 55 -5.14 -7.82 -15.19
CA ILE A 55 -5.32 -7.11 -13.91
C ILE A 55 -4.79 -5.68 -14.00
N GLY A 56 -3.65 -5.45 -14.66
CA GLY A 56 -3.15 -4.10 -14.92
C GLY A 56 -4.15 -3.25 -15.71
N ALA A 57 -4.68 -3.77 -16.81
CA ALA A 57 -5.66 -3.06 -17.63
C ALA A 57 -7.00 -2.81 -16.90
N LEU A 58 -7.50 -3.80 -16.15
CA LEU A 58 -8.75 -3.69 -15.40
C LEU A 58 -8.60 -2.71 -14.22
N SER A 59 -7.47 -2.75 -13.51
CA SER A 59 -7.16 -1.80 -12.44
C SER A 59 -6.98 -0.37 -12.96
N PHE A 60 -6.47 -0.17 -14.18
CA PHE A 60 -6.47 1.14 -14.83
C PHE A 60 -7.89 1.71 -14.95
N LEU A 61 -8.82 0.93 -15.51
CA LEU A 61 -10.21 1.35 -15.71
C LEU A 61 -10.91 1.62 -14.38
N ILE A 62 -10.76 0.72 -13.40
CA ILE A 62 -11.35 0.87 -12.07
C ILE A 62 -10.81 2.12 -11.37
N THR A 63 -9.49 2.34 -11.40
CA THR A 63 -8.87 3.52 -10.77
C THR A 63 -9.33 4.81 -11.44
N MET A 64 -9.46 4.81 -12.77
CA MET A 64 -9.96 5.96 -13.50
C MET A 64 -11.41 6.30 -13.11
N ILE A 65 -12.28 5.30 -13.00
CA ILE A 65 -13.66 5.47 -12.52
C ILE A 65 -13.66 6.03 -11.09
N LEU A 66 -12.85 5.45 -10.20
CA LEU A 66 -12.75 5.90 -8.80
C LEU A 66 -12.28 7.36 -8.67
N LEU A 67 -11.35 7.80 -9.53
CA LEU A 67 -10.86 9.19 -9.53
C LEU A 67 -11.86 10.16 -10.15
N VAL A 68 -12.53 9.80 -11.25
CA VAL A 68 -13.56 10.64 -11.88
C VAL A 68 -14.76 10.83 -10.95
N PHE A 69 -15.19 9.78 -10.27
CA PHE A 69 -16.30 9.82 -9.32
C PHE A 69 -15.84 10.01 -7.86
N ASN A 70 -14.59 10.42 -7.63
CA ASN A 70 -14.03 10.69 -6.30
C ASN A 70 -14.96 11.52 -5.39
N PRO A 71 -15.57 12.64 -5.82
CA PRO A 71 -16.39 13.46 -4.91
C PRO A 71 -17.62 12.73 -4.33
N ILE A 72 -18.07 11.65 -4.98
CA ILE A 72 -19.22 10.85 -4.56
C ILE A 72 -18.77 9.55 -3.90
N LEU A 73 -17.72 8.90 -4.41
CA LEU A 73 -17.30 7.57 -3.99
C LEU A 73 -16.24 7.57 -2.88
N LEU A 74 -15.33 8.54 -2.85
CA LEU A 74 -14.10 8.47 -2.05
C LEU A 74 -13.94 9.68 -1.12
N ASP A 75 -13.59 9.38 0.13
CA ASP A 75 -13.31 10.38 1.17
C ASP A 75 -11.80 10.50 1.41
N VAL A 76 -11.09 10.80 0.31
CA VAL A 76 -9.62 10.85 0.25
C VAL A 76 -9.10 12.29 0.14
N GLY A 77 -9.89 13.21 -0.42
CA GLY A 77 -9.50 14.62 -0.59
C GLY A 77 -8.62 14.90 -1.82
N ILE A 78 -8.69 14.07 -2.87
CA ILE A 78 -7.92 14.26 -4.11
C ILE A 78 -8.26 15.58 -4.83
N ASP A 79 -9.53 15.98 -4.88
CA ASP A 79 -9.93 17.24 -5.53
C ASP A 79 -9.29 18.46 -4.83
N GLU A 80 -9.31 18.47 -3.50
CA GLU A 80 -8.69 19.53 -2.69
C GLU A 80 -7.16 19.51 -2.80
N SER A 81 -6.58 18.32 -2.92
CA SER A 81 -5.14 18.14 -3.20
C SER A 81 -4.76 18.72 -4.55
N PHE A 82 -5.56 18.48 -5.59
CA PHE A 82 -5.31 19.00 -6.94
C PHE A 82 -5.42 20.53 -6.99
N ARG A 83 -6.41 21.12 -6.30
CA ARG A 83 -6.56 22.58 -6.19
C ARG A 83 -5.34 23.22 -5.51
N ASN A 84 -4.93 22.68 -4.37
CA ASN A 84 -3.77 23.17 -3.64
C ASN A 84 -2.47 23.00 -4.44
N PHE A 85 -2.32 21.88 -5.15
CA PHE A 85 -1.18 21.65 -6.06
C PHE A 85 -1.16 22.66 -7.22
N SER A 86 -2.32 22.95 -7.81
CA SER A 86 -2.44 23.89 -8.93
C SER A 86 -2.11 25.32 -8.50
N LEU A 87 -2.64 25.76 -7.36
CA LEU A 87 -2.34 27.07 -6.78
C LEU A 87 -0.87 27.21 -6.37
N ALA A 88 -0.30 26.17 -5.74
CA ALA A 88 1.11 26.16 -5.36
C ALA A 88 2.03 26.19 -6.60
N SER A 89 1.66 25.46 -7.66
CA SER A 89 2.38 25.48 -8.93
C SER A 89 2.29 26.86 -9.56
N GLU A 90 1.10 27.44 -9.70
CA GLU A 90 0.90 28.77 -10.28
C GLU A 90 1.79 29.82 -9.59
N LYS A 91 1.83 29.81 -8.25
CA LYS A 91 2.70 30.70 -7.47
C LYS A 91 4.18 30.53 -7.81
N LEU A 92 4.66 29.30 -7.98
CA LEU A 92 6.07 29.06 -8.35
C LEU A 92 6.39 29.52 -9.77
N PHE A 93 5.48 29.31 -10.70
CA PHE A 93 5.69 29.74 -12.08
C PHE A 93 5.58 31.26 -12.21
N SER A 94 4.70 31.91 -11.43
CA SER A 94 4.66 33.38 -11.34
C SER A 94 5.95 33.96 -10.77
N ASP A 95 6.56 33.28 -9.79
CA ASP A 95 7.87 33.68 -9.24
C ASP A 95 8.99 33.57 -10.31
N GLN A 96 8.79 32.72 -11.34
CA GLN A 96 9.69 32.55 -12.49
C GLN A 96 9.31 33.41 -13.71
N GLY A 97 8.29 34.27 -13.58
CA GLY A 97 7.80 35.14 -14.67
C GLY A 97 6.96 34.42 -15.73
N ILE A 98 6.55 33.17 -15.49
CA ILE A 98 5.71 32.37 -16.39
C ILE A 98 4.26 32.44 -15.90
N THR A 99 3.37 33.05 -16.68
CA THR A 99 1.93 33.08 -16.39
C THR A 99 1.29 31.76 -16.83
N LEU A 100 0.89 30.94 -15.86
CA LEU A 100 0.11 29.74 -16.10
C LEU A 100 -1.39 30.07 -16.12
N GLN A 101 -2.16 29.38 -16.96
CA GLN A 101 -3.62 29.47 -16.92
C GLN A 101 -4.17 28.88 -15.61
N THR A 102 -5.11 29.59 -15.00
CA THR A 102 -5.72 29.31 -13.69
C THR A 102 -6.67 28.10 -13.68
N SER A 103 -7.16 27.66 -14.83
CA SER A 103 -8.10 26.54 -14.94
C SER A 103 -7.47 25.36 -15.68
N ARG A 104 -6.82 24.48 -14.92
CA ARG A 104 -6.36 23.17 -15.44
C ARG A 104 -7.40 22.11 -15.14
N SER A 105 -7.72 21.30 -16.15
CA SER A 105 -8.52 20.10 -15.95
C SER A 105 -7.73 19.05 -15.14
N PRO A 106 -8.34 18.37 -14.16
CA PRO A 106 -7.67 17.33 -13.37
C PRO A 106 -7.46 16.03 -14.17
N ALA A 107 -7.99 15.94 -15.38
CA ALA A 107 -7.99 14.72 -16.20
C ALA A 107 -6.60 14.14 -16.44
N LEU A 108 -5.59 14.99 -16.69
CA LEU A 108 -4.21 14.53 -16.88
C LEU A 108 -3.65 13.90 -15.59
N LEU A 109 -3.94 14.50 -14.43
CA LEU A 109 -3.56 13.93 -13.14
C LEU A 109 -4.26 12.59 -12.93
N TYR A 110 -5.56 12.50 -13.21
CA TYR A 110 -6.31 11.25 -13.04
C TYR A 110 -5.81 10.14 -13.95
N CYS A 111 -5.48 10.47 -15.21
CA CYS A 111 -4.91 9.50 -16.16
C CYS A 111 -3.52 9.01 -15.73
N THR A 112 -2.61 9.94 -15.36
CA THR A 112 -1.26 9.58 -14.92
C THR A 112 -1.27 8.78 -13.62
N LEU A 113 -2.11 9.16 -12.68
CA LEU A 113 -2.30 8.46 -11.41
C LEU A 113 -2.88 7.07 -11.64
N SER A 114 -3.91 6.94 -12.51
CA SER A 114 -4.48 5.64 -12.90
C SER A 114 -3.45 4.73 -13.58
N ALA A 115 -2.60 5.27 -14.45
CA ALA A 115 -1.52 4.50 -15.09
C ALA A 115 -0.50 4.00 -14.06
N PHE A 116 -0.14 4.83 -13.07
CA PHE A 116 0.75 4.43 -11.98
C PHE A 116 0.13 3.31 -11.12
N PHE A 117 -1.16 3.39 -10.82
CA PHE A 117 -1.86 2.34 -10.08
C PHE A 117 -2.09 1.06 -10.87
N ALA A 118 -2.32 1.15 -12.18
CA ALA A 118 -2.36 0.00 -13.06
C ALA A 118 -1.06 -0.79 -13.00
N TYR A 119 0.06 -0.06 -13.07
CA TYR A 119 1.40 -0.63 -12.91
C TYR A 119 1.60 -1.24 -11.51
N LEU A 120 1.24 -0.54 -10.43
CA LEU A 120 1.33 -1.08 -9.07
C LEU A 120 0.48 -2.34 -8.88
N SER A 121 -0.74 -2.36 -9.40
CA SER A 121 -1.66 -3.50 -9.30
C SER A 121 -1.12 -4.72 -10.05
N ALA A 122 -0.54 -4.50 -11.24
CA ALA A 122 0.16 -5.56 -11.98
C ALA A 122 1.35 -6.12 -11.17
N LEU A 123 2.15 -5.26 -10.52
CA LEU A 123 3.23 -5.72 -9.65
C LEU A 123 2.74 -6.51 -8.43
N LEU A 124 1.59 -6.14 -7.86
CA LEU A 124 1.00 -6.79 -6.69
C LEU A 124 0.22 -8.07 -7.03
N SER A 125 -0.09 -8.31 -8.31
CA SER A 125 -0.85 -9.48 -8.78
C SER A 125 -0.16 -10.80 -8.41
N PHE A 126 1.13 -10.92 -8.74
CA PHE A 126 1.90 -12.14 -8.47
C PHE A 126 2.03 -12.45 -6.97
N PRO A 127 2.49 -11.51 -6.11
CA PRO A 127 2.50 -11.71 -4.66
C PRO A 127 1.13 -12.12 -4.10
N SER A 128 0.05 -11.51 -4.59
CA SER A 128 -1.31 -11.76 -4.10
C SER A 128 -1.81 -13.15 -4.45
N PHE A 129 -1.60 -13.60 -5.69
CA PHE A 129 -1.95 -14.96 -6.11
C PHE A 129 -1.13 -16.02 -5.41
N ARG A 130 0.15 -15.72 -5.19
CA ARG A 130 1.05 -16.61 -4.47
C ARG A 130 0.65 -16.75 -3.01
N PHE A 131 0.30 -15.64 -2.36
CA PHE A 131 -0.28 -15.63 -1.02
C PHE A 131 -1.57 -16.46 -0.97
N ALA A 132 -2.47 -16.30 -1.95
CA ALA A 132 -3.71 -17.08 -2.03
C ALA A 132 -3.46 -18.60 -2.12
N ARG A 133 -2.51 -19.04 -2.97
CA ARG A 133 -2.12 -20.46 -3.07
C ARG A 133 -1.59 -20.99 -1.74
N MET A 134 -0.70 -20.25 -1.06
CA MET A 134 -0.19 -20.64 0.26
C MET A 134 -1.28 -20.68 1.32
N TYR A 135 -2.23 -19.75 1.26
CA TYR A 135 -3.36 -19.72 2.18
C TYR A 135 -4.23 -20.97 2.02
N VAL A 136 -4.58 -21.35 0.78
CA VAL A 136 -5.37 -22.56 0.49
C VAL A 136 -4.62 -23.81 0.94
N ASP A 137 -3.32 -23.88 0.72
CA ASP A 137 -2.50 -24.99 1.20
C ASP A 137 -2.43 -25.02 2.73
N ALA A 138 -2.16 -23.89 3.38
CA ALA A 138 -2.07 -23.80 4.83
C ALA A 138 -3.40 -24.12 5.52
N SER A 139 -4.54 -23.73 4.95
CA SER A 139 -5.86 -24.01 5.52
C SER A 139 -6.19 -25.51 5.54
N ARG A 140 -5.60 -26.30 4.61
CA ARG A 140 -5.69 -27.76 4.58
C ARG A 140 -4.82 -28.43 5.65
N MET A 141 -3.68 -27.82 5.99
CA MET A 141 -2.72 -28.36 6.96
C MET A 141 -3.06 -28.00 8.41
N VAL A 142 -3.82 -26.93 8.61
CA VAL A 142 -4.19 -26.45 9.94
C VAL A 142 -5.44 -27.18 10.43
N HIS A 143 -5.34 -27.87 11.55
CA HIS A 143 -6.49 -28.55 12.18
C HIS A 143 -7.15 -27.70 13.28
N SER A 144 -6.42 -26.79 13.92
CA SER A 144 -6.96 -26.01 15.04
C SER A 144 -7.90 -24.88 14.58
N VAL A 145 -9.05 -24.76 15.24
CA VAL A 145 -10.08 -23.74 14.92
C VAL A 145 -9.51 -22.32 15.03
N ARG A 146 -8.69 -22.05 16.05
CA ARG A 146 -8.05 -20.73 16.27
C ARG A 146 -7.14 -20.33 15.11
N GLN A 147 -6.33 -21.25 14.59
CA GLN A 147 -5.44 -20.95 13.47
C GLN A 147 -6.23 -20.80 12.16
N LYS A 148 -7.30 -21.60 11.94
CA LYS A 148 -8.20 -21.40 10.78
C LYS A 148 -8.87 -20.02 10.81
N ALA A 149 -9.38 -19.61 11.97
CA ALA A 149 -9.97 -18.28 12.16
C ALA A 149 -8.95 -17.17 11.91
N LEU A 150 -7.72 -17.32 12.42
CA LEU A 150 -6.63 -16.35 12.18
C LEU A 150 -6.26 -16.24 10.70
N LEU A 151 -6.22 -17.38 10.00
CA LEU A 151 -6.01 -17.44 8.55
C LEU A 151 -7.10 -16.65 7.81
N GLY A 152 -8.37 -16.94 8.10
CA GLY A 152 -9.51 -16.24 7.48
C GLY A 152 -9.50 -14.74 7.77
N LEU A 153 -9.19 -14.37 9.02
CA LEU A 153 -9.04 -12.98 9.43
C LEU A 153 -7.92 -12.28 8.65
N ALA A 154 -6.78 -12.92 8.42
CA ALA A 154 -5.71 -12.31 7.63
C ALA A 154 -6.15 -12.00 6.19
N VAL A 155 -6.89 -12.91 5.52
CA VAL A 155 -7.42 -12.67 4.16
C VAL A 155 -8.39 -11.50 4.15
N ILE A 156 -9.32 -11.46 5.12
CA ILE A 156 -10.40 -10.46 5.20
C ILE A 156 -9.91 -9.11 5.77
N SER A 157 -8.82 -9.09 6.55
CA SER A 157 -8.35 -7.91 7.28
C SER A 157 -8.22 -6.61 6.46
N PRO A 158 -7.84 -6.62 5.16
CA PRO A 158 -7.79 -5.38 4.37
C PRO A 158 -9.18 -4.82 4.00
N ILE A 159 -10.28 -5.40 4.50
CA ILE A 159 -11.64 -4.84 4.40
C ILE A 159 -11.76 -3.46 5.03
N CYS A 160 -10.79 -3.06 5.86
CA CYS A 160 -10.67 -1.68 6.32
C CYS A 160 -10.59 -0.67 5.17
N CYS A 161 -10.24 -1.08 3.94
CA CYS A 161 -10.30 -0.23 2.74
C CYS A 161 -11.69 0.41 2.52
N LEU A 162 -12.77 -0.19 3.03
CA LEU A 162 -14.12 0.36 2.92
C LEU A 162 -14.27 1.69 3.68
N LEU A 163 -13.44 1.97 4.69
CA LEU A 163 -13.49 3.22 5.45
C LEU A 163 -13.12 4.45 4.60
N TRP A 164 -12.51 4.27 3.43
CA TRP A 164 -12.24 5.33 2.46
C TRP A 164 -13.41 5.59 1.50
N LEU A 165 -14.44 4.73 1.49
CA LEU A 165 -15.66 4.98 0.74
C LEU A 165 -16.48 6.05 1.45
N LYS A 166 -16.76 7.15 0.76
CA LYS A 166 -17.52 8.29 1.28
C LYS A 166 -18.88 7.93 1.90
N PRO A 167 -19.74 7.10 1.27
CA PRO A 167 -21.03 6.75 1.89
C PRO A 167 -20.87 6.00 3.21
N LEU A 168 -19.83 5.16 3.34
CA LEU A 168 -19.56 4.45 4.59
C LEU A 168 -18.92 5.36 5.63
N ALA A 169 -17.97 6.20 5.24
CA ALA A 169 -17.34 7.17 6.12
C ALA A 169 -18.38 8.13 6.72
N ASP A 170 -19.31 8.63 5.90
CA ASP A 170 -20.37 9.54 6.35
C ASP A 170 -21.41 8.82 7.23
N ALA A 171 -21.78 7.58 6.88
CA ALA A 171 -22.65 6.77 7.73
C ALA A 171 -22.03 6.49 9.10
N LEU A 172 -20.74 6.13 9.15
CA LEU A 172 -20.00 5.91 10.39
C LEU A 172 -19.85 7.20 11.20
N ARG A 173 -19.53 8.33 10.57
CA ARG A 173 -19.47 9.64 11.25
C ARG A 173 -20.83 10.01 11.87
N LYS A 174 -21.93 9.80 11.14
CA LYS A 174 -23.30 10.07 11.63
C LYS A 174 -23.76 9.10 12.72
N ALA A 175 -23.40 7.82 12.64
CA ALA A 175 -23.71 6.81 13.65
C ALA A 175 -22.89 7.00 14.95
N SER A 176 -21.87 7.86 14.92
CA SER A 176 -20.81 7.92 15.93
C SER A 176 -20.77 9.12 16.89
N PRO A 177 -21.89 9.64 17.43
CA PRO A 177 -21.81 10.24 18.75
C PRO A 177 -21.43 9.20 19.84
N VAL A 178 -21.62 7.89 19.60
CA VAL A 178 -21.53 6.84 20.64
C VAL A 178 -20.25 5.98 20.60
N THR A 179 -19.67 5.68 19.43
CA THR A 179 -18.54 4.73 19.29
C THR A 179 -17.16 5.37 19.12
N ILE A 180 -17.02 6.49 18.39
CA ILE A 180 -15.76 7.26 18.32
C ILE A 180 -15.51 8.03 19.63
N SER A 181 -16.57 8.41 20.36
CA SER A 181 -16.48 8.98 21.71
C SER A 181 -15.86 8.02 22.73
N PHE A 182 -15.86 6.71 22.48
CA PHE A 182 -15.25 5.73 23.39
C PHE A 182 -13.72 5.75 23.39
N PHE A 183 -13.08 6.35 22.37
CA PHE A 183 -11.62 6.33 22.21
C PHE A 183 -10.98 7.71 21.97
N GLU A 184 -11.74 8.78 21.69
CA GLU A 184 -11.20 10.12 21.37
C GLU A 184 -10.16 10.12 20.21
N ILE A 185 -10.25 9.14 19.31
CA ILE A 185 -9.33 9.00 18.18
C ILE A 185 -9.91 9.67 16.94
N ASN A 186 -9.10 10.51 16.27
CA ASN A 186 -9.42 11.09 14.97
C ASN A 186 -9.70 10.00 13.91
N PHE A 187 -10.75 10.16 13.11
CA PHE A 187 -11.17 9.17 12.11
C PHE A 187 -10.06 8.79 11.11
N ASP A 188 -9.21 9.74 10.72
CA ASP A 188 -8.08 9.47 9.84
C ASP A 188 -6.97 8.64 10.53
N CYS A 189 -6.79 8.81 11.84
CA CYS A 189 -5.90 7.95 12.62
C CYS A 189 -6.48 6.55 12.81
N LEU A 190 -7.80 6.42 12.96
CA LEU A 190 -8.48 5.12 13.01
C LEU A 190 -8.20 4.32 11.72
N ARG A 191 -8.29 4.96 10.55
CA ARG A 191 -7.96 4.33 9.26
C ARG A 191 -6.54 3.75 9.27
N ILE A 192 -5.54 4.56 9.68
CA ILE A 192 -4.13 4.13 9.75
C ILE A 192 -3.95 2.98 10.75
N ILE A 193 -4.54 3.07 11.95
CA ILE A 193 -4.44 2.03 12.99
C ILE A 193 -5.03 0.71 12.50
N LEU A 194 -6.23 0.74 11.90
CA LEU A 194 -6.87 -0.45 11.34
C LEU A 194 -6.04 -1.07 10.20
N THR A 195 -5.38 -0.26 9.38
CA THR A 195 -4.46 -0.77 8.36
C THR A 195 -3.22 -1.41 8.97
N ILE A 196 -2.65 -0.85 10.04
CA ILE A 196 -1.52 -1.46 10.75
C ILE A 196 -1.95 -2.79 11.37
N ILE A 197 -3.14 -2.86 11.98
CA ILE A 197 -3.70 -4.10 12.51
C ILE A 197 -3.86 -5.14 11.38
N ALA A 198 -4.37 -4.75 10.21
CA ALA A 198 -4.47 -5.64 9.06
C ALA A 198 -3.11 -6.20 8.63
N ILE A 199 -2.07 -5.36 8.58
CA ILE A 199 -0.70 -5.79 8.30
C ILE A 199 -0.22 -6.80 9.35
N LEU A 200 -0.43 -6.53 10.64
CA LEU A 200 -0.01 -7.41 11.73
C LEU A 200 -0.71 -8.78 11.67
N THR A 201 -2.00 -8.82 11.33
CA THR A 201 -2.72 -10.10 11.17
C THR A 201 -2.15 -10.92 10.01
N ARG A 202 -1.78 -10.28 8.89
CA ARG A 202 -1.09 -10.96 7.77
C ARG A 202 0.29 -11.49 8.17
N VAL A 203 1.06 -10.73 8.96
CA VAL A 203 2.36 -11.18 9.49
C VAL A 203 2.19 -12.37 10.44
N ALA A 204 1.15 -12.38 11.29
CA ALA A 204 0.89 -13.49 12.21
C ALA A 204 0.64 -14.84 11.48
N VAL A 205 0.08 -14.77 10.27
CA VAL A 205 -0.21 -15.93 9.40
C VAL A 205 0.99 -16.31 8.52
N ALA A 206 2.11 -15.57 8.56
CA ALA A 206 3.28 -15.85 7.73
C ALA A 206 3.86 -17.26 7.97
N LYS A 207 3.97 -17.68 9.24
CA LYS A 207 4.53 -19.00 9.60
C LYS A 207 3.78 -20.17 8.94
N PRO A 208 2.46 -20.35 9.16
CA PRO A 208 1.73 -21.46 8.54
C PRO A 208 1.72 -21.38 7.00
N CYS A 209 1.64 -20.18 6.41
CA CYS A 209 1.68 -20.02 4.95
C CYS A 209 3.05 -20.39 4.35
N LEU A 210 4.15 -19.95 4.95
CA LEU A 210 5.49 -20.27 4.48
C LEU A 210 5.82 -21.75 4.70
N GLN A 211 5.34 -22.34 5.80
CA GLN A 211 5.48 -23.78 6.04
C GLN A 211 4.72 -24.60 5.00
N ALA A 212 3.49 -24.20 4.65
CA ALA A 212 2.71 -24.86 3.61
C ALA A 212 3.43 -24.85 2.24
N TYR A 213 4.17 -23.77 1.95
CA TYR A 213 5.03 -23.71 0.77
C TYR A 213 6.21 -24.70 0.85
N LEU A 214 6.91 -24.79 1.99
CA LEU A 214 8.02 -25.76 2.16
C LEU A 214 7.54 -27.21 2.02
N ASN A 215 6.34 -27.51 2.54
CA ASN A 215 5.72 -28.83 2.45
C ASN A 215 5.28 -29.19 1.02
N LEU A 216 5.42 -28.27 0.04
CA LEU A 216 5.28 -28.61 -1.38
C LEU A 216 6.35 -29.61 -1.83
N ALA A 217 7.56 -29.54 -1.27
CA ALA A 217 8.62 -30.49 -1.58
C ALA A 217 8.23 -31.91 -1.17
N ASP A 218 7.63 -32.06 0.03
CA ASP A 218 7.19 -33.36 0.54
C ASP A 218 6.02 -33.91 -0.28
N ARG A 219 5.01 -33.09 -0.59
CA ARG A 219 3.90 -33.49 -1.47
C ARG A 219 4.38 -33.98 -2.84
N ARG A 220 5.36 -33.31 -3.44
CA ARG A 220 5.95 -33.77 -4.71
C ARG A 220 6.69 -35.10 -4.58
N LYS A 221 7.38 -35.32 -3.46
CA LYS A 221 8.05 -36.60 -3.17
C LYS A 221 7.03 -37.73 -3.05
N ASP A 222 5.90 -37.49 -2.41
CA ASP A 222 4.84 -38.50 -2.27
C ASP A 222 4.19 -38.84 -3.62
N LEU A 223 3.96 -37.86 -4.50
CA LEU A 223 3.47 -38.11 -5.86
C LEU A 223 4.46 -38.98 -6.67
N TRP A 224 5.76 -38.69 -6.61
CA TRP A 224 6.76 -39.49 -7.32
C TRP A 224 6.92 -40.91 -6.78
N ARG A 225 6.63 -41.13 -5.49
CA ARG A 225 6.56 -42.49 -4.93
C ARG A 225 5.42 -43.30 -5.53
N GLN A 226 4.34 -42.65 -5.96
CA GLN A 226 3.20 -43.30 -6.61
C GLN A 226 3.44 -43.53 -8.11
N GLU A 227 4.23 -42.67 -8.77
CA GLU A 227 4.61 -42.78 -10.19
C GLU A 227 5.89 -43.63 -10.40
N VAL A 228 5.88 -44.88 -9.92
CA VAL A 228 7.05 -45.78 -9.89
C VAL A 228 7.68 -45.96 -11.29
N GLY A 229 8.94 -45.53 -11.44
CA GLY A 229 9.84 -45.99 -12.51
C GLY A 229 10.23 -44.99 -13.60
N LYS A 230 9.78 -43.72 -13.56
CA LYS A 230 10.03 -42.76 -14.67
C LYS A 230 11.04 -41.65 -14.41
N LEU A 231 11.55 -41.48 -13.17
CA LEU A 231 12.36 -40.32 -12.79
C LEU A 231 13.73 -40.70 -12.25
N THR A 232 14.75 -39.98 -12.71
CA THR A 232 16.13 -40.15 -12.26
C THR A 232 16.29 -39.52 -10.86
N VAL A 233 17.06 -40.15 -9.97
CA VAL A 233 17.36 -39.61 -8.62
C VAL A 233 17.93 -38.18 -8.67
N GLY A 234 18.67 -37.84 -9.74
CA GLY A 234 19.18 -36.50 -9.99
C GLY A 234 18.09 -35.44 -10.23
N GLU A 235 17.06 -35.77 -11.00
CA GLU A 235 15.94 -34.86 -11.32
C GLU A 235 15.09 -34.57 -10.08
N ILE A 236 14.87 -35.59 -9.26
CA ILE A 236 14.19 -35.49 -7.96
C ILE A 236 14.97 -34.53 -7.04
N ARG A 237 16.28 -34.75 -6.88
CA ARG A 237 17.14 -33.92 -6.03
C ARG A 237 17.17 -32.46 -6.53
N HIS A 238 17.33 -32.27 -7.83
CA HIS A 238 17.36 -30.94 -8.44
C HIS A 238 16.04 -30.18 -8.20
N THR A 239 14.90 -30.85 -8.37
CA THR A 239 13.59 -30.23 -8.18
C THR A 239 13.36 -29.83 -6.72
N ILE A 240 13.72 -30.69 -5.76
CA ILE A 240 13.61 -30.39 -4.33
C ILE A 240 14.54 -29.22 -3.96
N SER A 241 15.78 -29.24 -4.42
CA SER A 241 16.76 -28.17 -4.18
C SER A 241 16.29 -26.83 -4.75
N SER A 242 15.64 -26.85 -5.92
CA SER A 242 15.08 -25.66 -6.56
C SER A 242 13.96 -25.04 -5.71
N ILE A 243 13.07 -25.86 -5.13
CA ILE A 243 11.98 -25.38 -4.24
C ILE A 243 12.56 -24.68 -3.00
N TYR A 244 13.54 -25.29 -2.33
CA TYR A 244 14.15 -24.68 -1.14
C TYR A 244 14.98 -23.44 -1.47
N SER A 245 15.72 -23.44 -2.59
CA SER A 245 16.48 -22.26 -3.02
C SER A 245 15.55 -21.10 -3.37
N TYR A 246 14.37 -21.40 -3.93
CA TYR A 246 13.38 -20.39 -4.27
C TYR A 246 12.60 -19.85 -3.07
N PHE A 247 12.61 -20.55 -1.93
CA PHE A 247 11.93 -20.16 -0.70
C PHE A 247 12.25 -18.72 -0.23
N ALA A 248 13.51 -18.30 -0.32
CA ALA A 248 13.88 -16.95 0.09
C ALA A 248 13.16 -15.87 -0.73
N VAL A 249 13.05 -16.08 -2.05
CA VAL A 249 12.33 -15.18 -2.96
C VAL A 249 10.84 -15.16 -2.61
N VAL A 250 10.29 -16.33 -2.24
CA VAL A 250 8.90 -16.47 -1.81
C VAL A 250 8.61 -15.67 -0.54
N ALA A 251 9.48 -15.78 0.46
CA ALA A 251 9.34 -15.04 1.71
C ALA A 251 9.39 -13.53 1.45
N ILE A 252 10.29 -13.06 0.58
CA ILE A 252 10.34 -11.65 0.19
C ILE A 252 9.04 -11.22 -0.50
N GLN A 253 8.48 -12.03 -1.40
CA GLN A 253 7.19 -11.71 -2.05
C GLN A 253 6.02 -11.66 -1.06
N PHE A 254 6.07 -12.44 0.02
CA PHE A 254 5.07 -12.38 1.07
C PHE A 254 5.17 -11.07 1.88
N TYR A 255 6.37 -10.69 2.31
CA TYR A 255 6.57 -9.51 3.16
C TYR A 255 6.60 -8.19 2.40
N ALA A 256 7.01 -8.16 1.13
CA ALA A 256 7.21 -6.91 0.41
C ALA A 256 5.92 -6.05 0.25
N PRO A 257 4.74 -6.61 -0.11
CA PRO A 257 3.50 -5.83 -0.12
C PRO A 257 3.11 -5.26 1.25
N LEU A 258 3.38 -6.02 2.32
CA LEU A 258 3.11 -5.61 3.71
C LEU A 258 4.03 -4.46 4.14
N LEU A 259 5.33 -4.56 3.84
CA LEU A 259 6.31 -3.51 4.10
C LEU A 259 6.04 -2.26 3.27
N PHE A 260 5.58 -2.43 2.02
CA PHE A 260 5.19 -1.30 1.16
C PHE A 260 4.00 -0.55 1.78
N GLN A 261 2.95 -1.27 2.19
CA GLN A 261 1.78 -0.68 2.82
C GLN A 261 2.12 -0.02 4.16
N PHE A 262 2.95 -0.65 4.98
CA PHE A 262 3.44 -0.08 6.23
C PHE A 262 4.21 1.24 6.00
N SER A 263 5.09 1.25 4.98
CA SER A 263 5.87 2.44 4.63
C SER A 263 4.96 3.59 4.16
N VAL A 264 3.88 3.29 3.41
CA VAL A 264 2.86 4.29 3.04
C VAL A 264 2.12 4.81 4.28
N CYS A 265 1.75 3.96 5.24
CA CYS A 265 1.14 4.41 6.50
C CYS A 265 2.06 5.35 7.28
N CYS A 266 3.36 5.04 7.36
CA CYS A 266 4.34 5.90 8.02
C CYS A 266 4.47 7.25 7.30
N LEU A 267 4.57 7.25 5.96
CA LEU A 267 4.64 8.49 5.18
C LEU A 267 3.38 9.35 5.34
N LEU A 268 2.21 8.72 5.35
CA LEU A 268 0.94 9.40 5.53
C LEU A 268 0.88 10.08 6.92
N LYS A 269 1.32 9.39 7.98
CA LYS A 269 1.40 9.97 9.32
C LYS A 269 2.40 11.13 9.39
N GLU A 270 3.57 10.97 8.80
CA GLU A 270 4.64 11.98 8.87
C GLU A 270 4.34 13.23 8.03
N LEU A 271 3.87 13.05 6.79
CA LEU A 271 3.62 14.13 5.84
C LEU A 271 2.24 14.76 6.00
N GLY A 272 1.27 14.03 6.55
CA GLY A 272 -0.11 14.48 6.74
C GLY A 272 -0.43 15.03 8.13
N ASN A 273 0.58 15.16 8.99
CA ASN A 273 0.52 15.73 10.34
C ASN A 273 -0.66 15.23 11.20
N TYR A 274 -1.07 13.99 11.00
CA TYR A 274 -2.18 13.39 11.73
C TYR A 274 -1.85 13.26 13.21
N SER A 275 -2.57 13.97 14.08
CA SER A 275 -2.54 13.78 15.53
C SER A 275 -3.46 12.62 15.91
N CYS A 276 -2.93 11.59 16.57
CA CYS A 276 -3.72 10.40 16.95
C CYS A 276 -4.73 10.67 18.08
N PHE A 277 -4.47 11.71 18.89
CA PHE A 277 -5.35 12.14 19.96
C PHE A 277 -5.93 13.50 19.62
N THR A 278 -7.24 13.67 19.80
CA THR A 278 -7.85 15.00 19.81
C THR A 278 -7.29 15.78 21.00
N THR A 279 -6.39 16.71 20.75
CA THR A 279 -6.00 17.73 21.74
C THR A 279 -7.18 18.66 21.98
N SER A 280 -8.19 18.19 22.69
CA SER A 280 -9.29 18.99 23.24
C SER A 280 -9.00 19.40 24.69
N TYR A 281 -7.76 19.77 25.00
CA TYR A 281 -7.42 20.51 26.23
C TYR A 281 -6.18 21.37 26.00
N CYS A 282 -6.32 22.43 25.20
CA CYS A 282 -5.53 23.66 25.36
C CYS A 282 -6.32 24.80 24.73
N ASN A 283 -7.25 25.35 25.51
CA ASN A 283 -7.68 26.75 25.34
C ASN A 283 -6.46 27.63 25.60
N ILE A 284 -5.72 27.97 24.55
CA ILE A 284 -4.92 29.19 24.53
C ILE A 284 -5.49 30.04 23.41
N SER A 285 -6.37 30.92 23.87
CA SER A 285 -6.84 32.17 23.30
C SER A 285 -6.03 32.71 22.11
N ALA A 286 -6.78 33.15 21.09
CA ALA A 286 -6.48 34.23 20.14
C ALA A 286 -5.44 33.99 19.01
N VAL A 287 -5.98 33.96 17.79
CA VAL A 287 -5.33 34.32 16.49
C VAL A 287 -4.73 35.75 16.62
N PRO A 288 -3.53 36.12 16.07
CA PRO A 288 -3.22 36.12 14.62
C PRO A 288 -1.74 35.92 14.15
N TYR A 289 -1.60 35.54 12.86
CA TYR A 289 -0.58 35.90 11.84
C TYR A 289 0.95 35.70 12.04
N ILE A 290 1.53 35.06 11.00
CA ILE A 290 2.88 35.18 10.36
C ILE A 290 4.10 35.48 11.26
N LYS A 291 5.08 34.56 11.27
CA LYS A 291 6.49 34.88 11.53
C LYS A 291 7.41 34.40 10.40
N LYS A 292 7.72 35.33 9.49
CA LYS A 292 8.82 35.24 8.52
C LYS A 292 10.12 35.46 9.30
N SER A 293 11.11 34.57 9.18
CA SER A 293 12.46 34.80 9.70
C SER A 293 13.44 34.88 8.53
N THR A 294 13.86 36.11 8.24
CA THR A 294 14.46 36.61 7.01
C THR A 294 15.99 36.71 7.09
N LEU A 295 16.72 35.65 7.43
CA LEU A 295 18.19 35.75 7.49
C LEU A 295 19.00 34.52 7.07
N PHE A 296 18.36 33.39 6.75
CA PHE A 296 19.04 32.22 6.15
C PHE A 296 18.56 31.98 4.71
N GLU A 297 18.04 33.05 4.11
CA GLU A 297 17.11 33.04 2.99
C GLU A 297 17.81 33.37 1.66
N ASN A 298 19.12 33.11 1.47
CA ASN A 298 19.76 33.51 0.20
C ASN A 298 20.67 32.45 -0.45
N LYS A 299 20.87 31.27 0.16
CA LYS A 299 21.63 30.17 -0.48
C LYS A 299 20.93 28.81 -0.47
N PHE A 300 19.77 28.70 0.18
CA PHE A 300 19.00 27.45 0.32
C PHE A 300 17.85 27.31 -0.72
N TRP A 301 17.67 28.31 -1.59
CA TRP A 301 16.47 28.47 -2.41
C TRP A 301 16.34 27.55 -3.62
N HIS A 302 17.41 26.88 -4.06
CA HIS A 302 17.31 25.99 -5.22
C HIS A 302 16.66 24.63 -4.93
N LEU A 303 16.61 24.18 -3.67
CA LEU A 303 16.02 22.88 -3.28
C LEU A 303 14.72 23.02 -2.45
N SER A 304 14.31 24.25 -2.14
CA SER A 304 13.14 24.59 -1.32
C SER A 304 11.83 24.63 -2.14
N HIS A 305 11.90 24.98 -3.43
CA HIS A 305 10.69 25.24 -4.22
C HIS A 305 9.78 24.01 -4.43
N MET A 306 10.32 22.81 -4.66
CA MET A 306 9.48 21.61 -4.86
C MET A 306 8.78 21.15 -3.58
N SER A 307 9.38 21.41 -2.41
CA SER A 307 8.79 21.12 -1.10
C SER A 307 7.53 21.96 -0.84
N ASN A 308 7.42 23.14 -1.44
CA ASN A 308 6.27 24.03 -1.29
C ASN A 308 5.12 23.66 -2.24
N ILE A 309 5.38 22.85 -3.29
CA ILE A 309 4.34 22.31 -4.17
C ILE A 309 3.58 21.19 -3.46
N PHE A 310 4.32 20.30 -2.80
CA PHE A 310 3.78 19.17 -2.06
C PHE A 310 3.48 19.58 -0.61
N ASN A 311 2.45 20.42 -0.46
CA ASN A 311 1.92 20.78 0.84
C ASN A 311 1.30 19.58 1.56
N GLU A 312 1.06 19.73 2.87
CA GLU A 312 0.44 18.70 3.72
C GLU A 312 -0.85 18.14 3.11
N THR A 313 -1.73 19.01 2.62
CA THR A 313 -2.99 18.61 1.98
C THR A 313 -2.78 17.75 0.74
N VAL A 314 -1.80 18.10 -0.10
CA VAL A 314 -1.46 17.36 -1.33
C VAL A 314 -0.90 15.98 -0.98
N ASN A 315 0.00 15.91 0.00
CA ASN A 315 0.56 14.64 0.47
C ASN A 315 -0.53 13.76 1.12
N CYS A 316 -1.42 14.32 1.93
CA CYS A 316 -2.55 13.61 2.52
C CYS A 316 -3.40 12.93 1.46
N GLY A 317 -3.87 13.67 0.45
CA GLY A 317 -4.74 13.08 -0.57
C GLY A 317 -4.05 12.01 -1.41
N LEU A 318 -2.80 12.28 -1.85
CA LEU A 318 -2.03 11.32 -2.64
C LEU A 318 -1.76 10.02 -1.86
N TRP A 319 -1.23 10.12 -0.64
CA TRP A 319 -0.87 8.94 0.13
C TRP A 319 -2.09 8.19 0.68
N ASN A 320 -3.19 8.88 1.01
CA ASN A 320 -4.46 8.20 1.34
C ASN A 320 -4.99 7.41 0.15
N PHE A 321 -4.89 7.97 -1.07
CA PHE A 321 -5.32 7.25 -2.27
C PHE A 321 -4.44 6.03 -2.55
N VAL A 322 -3.12 6.17 -2.43
CA VAL A 322 -2.17 5.05 -2.55
C VAL A 322 -2.50 3.96 -1.53
N LEU A 323 -2.75 4.35 -0.28
CA LEU A 323 -3.09 3.42 0.79
C LEU A 323 -4.41 2.69 0.51
N PHE A 324 -5.43 3.41 0.06
CA PHE A 324 -6.72 2.84 -0.31
C PHE A 324 -6.59 1.81 -1.44
N ILE A 325 -5.93 2.15 -2.55
CA ILE A 325 -5.77 1.25 -3.70
C ILE A 325 -4.92 0.03 -3.36
N THR A 326 -3.86 0.19 -2.57
CA THR A 326 -3.03 -0.95 -2.14
C THR A 326 -3.78 -1.90 -1.23
N CYS A 327 -4.59 -1.36 -0.31
CA CYS A 327 -5.47 -2.14 0.56
C CYS A 327 -6.56 -2.87 -0.25
N LEU A 328 -7.18 -2.18 -1.21
CA LEU A 328 -8.17 -2.76 -2.13
C LEU A 328 -7.58 -3.92 -2.95
N ASN A 329 -6.37 -3.76 -3.48
CA ASN A 329 -5.66 -4.84 -4.20
C ASN A 329 -5.35 -6.03 -3.29
N GLN A 330 -4.92 -5.78 -2.06
CA GLN A 330 -4.63 -6.84 -1.08
C GLN A 330 -5.89 -7.57 -0.59
N LEU A 331 -7.07 -6.98 -0.73
CA LEU A 331 -8.36 -7.64 -0.51
C LEU A 331 -8.80 -8.40 -1.77
N ALA A 332 -8.92 -7.72 -2.89
CA ALA A 332 -9.56 -8.24 -4.10
C ALA A 332 -8.75 -9.37 -4.76
N LEU A 333 -7.44 -9.21 -4.94
CA LEU A 333 -6.62 -10.16 -5.70
C LEU A 333 -6.50 -11.52 -5.00
N PRO A 334 -6.24 -11.61 -3.68
CA PRO A 334 -6.27 -12.89 -2.99
C PRO A 334 -7.65 -13.54 -2.99
N LEU A 335 -8.74 -12.76 -2.83
CA LEU A 335 -10.09 -13.30 -2.85
C LEU A 335 -10.43 -13.92 -4.21
N ILE A 336 -10.15 -13.20 -5.31
CA ILE A 336 -10.34 -13.71 -6.68
C ILE A 336 -9.55 -15.02 -6.88
N ALA A 337 -8.30 -15.07 -6.42
CA ALA A 337 -7.47 -16.27 -6.56
C ALA A 337 -7.92 -17.44 -5.69
N ILE A 338 -8.42 -17.20 -4.47
CA ILE A 338 -8.98 -18.24 -3.61
C ILE A 338 -10.27 -18.81 -4.23
N LEU A 339 -11.15 -17.93 -4.72
CA LEU A 339 -12.38 -18.34 -5.41
C LEU A 339 -12.06 -19.14 -6.67
N GLY A 340 -11.14 -18.66 -7.52
CA GLY A 340 -10.71 -19.37 -8.71
C GLY A 340 -10.02 -20.70 -8.42
N ALA A 341 -9.29 -20.81 -7.30
CA ALA A 341 -8.72 -22.08 -6.88
C ALA A 341 -9.81 -23.10 -6.53
N ASN A 342 -10.89 -22.69 -5.84
CA ASN A 342 -11.99 -23.60 -5.52
C ASN A 342 -12.71 -24.13 -6.77
N PHE A 343 -12.92 -23.28 -7.79
CA PHE A 343 -13.55 -23.69 -9.05
C PHE A 343 -12.69 -24.60 -9.94
N ALA A 344 -11.37 -24.63 -9.75
CA ALA A 344 -10.48 -25.50 -10.54
C ALA A 344 -10.38 -26.94 -9.97
N TYR A 345 -10.96 -27.20 -8.79
CA TYR A 345 -10.97 -28.51 -8.14
C TYR A 345 -12.37 -29.16 -8.13
N GLU A 346 -13.38 -28.50 -8.69
CA GLU A 346 -14.66 -29.10 -9.13
C GLU A 346 -14.57 -29.36 -10.63
#